data_AF-A0A6B3CBP2-F1
#
_entry.id   AF-A0A6B3CBP2-F1
#
_cell.length_a   1.000
_cell.length_b   1.000
_cell.length_c   1.000
_cell.angle_alpha   90.00
_cell.angle_beta   90.00
_cell.angle_gamma   90.00
#
_symmetry.space_group_name_H-M   'P 1'
#
loop_
_entity.id
_entity.type
_entity.pdbx_description
1 polymer ?
#
loop_
_entity_poly.entity_id
_entity_poly.type
_entity_poly.pdbx_seq_one_letter_code
_entity_poly.pdbx_strand_id
1 'polypeptide(L)'
;HLLAAVTGDLDPHASPEGASWAEARAAAPAAPREQSWTDPVSLPAPTPLTRPDGAVPPPLPGGRPMTTVQEVSDESEESDAASDSDADDDADASDDGNGRPRWADTGWLSTVFGPRWDALPGDRLRETSQALYELVSAEAGADREPRSVHRALDRVTRQVLHLPGDARPGPADHQFLGSLALDASSDDLETTDDLSRYFVERQIETGRGALDEGTLLRDTARNAAGRDFGRTGAPAPGPDSYVLRGTGRVVERPAPWHNPYMVVARAVDGAVEVSLMPGRTFRVTRLDELAMLISYDDRRPRGADVVLALPPRIAAPLAVLVAGTTGRRVWHPEAPVTVATHPTAGSRLALDVRDGDTGAGWVPVDPSER
;
A
#
# COMPACT_ATOMS: atom_id res chain seq x y z
N HIS A 1 17.25 -12.68 23.26
CA HIS A 1 16.02 -13.49 23.41
C HIS A 1 14.80 -12.63 23.74
N LEU A 2 14.37 -11.82 22.77
CA LEU A 2 12.99 -11.31 22.66
C LEU A 2 12.47 -11.76 21.29
N LEU A 3 12.59 -13.08 21.08
CA LEU A 3 12.17 -13.84 19.91
C LEU A 3 11.99 -15.30 20.37
N ALA A 4 11.15 -15.48 21.40
CA ALA A 4 10.83 -16.77 22.00
C ALA A 4 9.39 -16.82 22.53
N ALA A 5 8.45 -16.22 21.78
CA ALA A 5 7.02 -16.34 22.04
C ALA A 5 6.19 -16.60 20.77
N VAL A 6 6.80 -17.06 19.66
CA VAL A 6 6.01 -17.44 18.47
C VAL A 6 6.29 -18.83 17.89
N THR A 7 7.49 -19.44 17.92
CA THR A 7 7.65 -20.91 17.70
C THR A 7 9.13 -21.35 17.71
N GLY A 8 9.53 -22.18 18.68
CA GLY A 8 10.05 -23.54 18.43
C GLY A 8 11.46 -23.65 19.04
N ASP A 9 11.96 -24.74 19.60
CA ASP A 9 11.59 -26.15 19.54
C ASP A 9 11.51 -26.77 20.95
N LEU A 10 10.61 -27.74 21.09
CA LEU A 10 10.64 -28.72 22.16
C LEU A 10 11.62 -29.81 21.75
N ASP A 11 12.63 -30.06 22.59
CA ASP A 11 13.07 -31.43 22.85
C ASP A 11 13.11 -31.65 24.38
N PRO A 12 12.68 -32.81 24.88
CA PRO A 12 12.16 -32.96 26.23
C PRO A 12 13.27 -33.28 27.23
N HIS A 13 13.34 -32.55 28.35
CA HIS A 13 14.13 -32.98 29.52
C HIS A 13 13.34 -32.84 30.83
N ALA A 14 13.46 -33.90 31.63
CA ALA A 14 12.60 -34.26 32.75
C ALA A 14 12.68 -33.27 33.92
N SER A 15 11.53 -33.05 34.57
CA SER A 15 11.40 -32.29 35.81
C SER A 15 12.26 -32.87 36.93
N PRO A 16 13.00 -32.04 37.68
CA PRO A 16 13.22 -32.27 39.10
C PRO A 16 12.06 -31.67 39.90
N GLU A 17 11.50 -32.49 40.78
CA GLU A 17 10.47 -32.14 41.75
C GLU A 17 10.91 -30.99 42.68
N GLY A 18 9.96 -30.14 43.08
CA GLY A 18 10.02 -29.53 44.43
C GLY A 18 10.23 -28.03 44.59
N ALA A 19 9.95 -27.16 43.61
CA ALA A 19 9.89 -25.71 43.88
C ALA A 19 8.77 -25.04 43.09
N SER A 20 7.83 -24.38 43.78
CA SER A 20 6.68 -23.74 43.12
C SER A 20 7.02 -22.34 42.64
N TRP A 21 6.42 -21.93 41.51
CA TRP A 21 6.57 -20.59 40.93
C TRP A 21 6.21 -19.42 41.87
N ALA A 22 5.47 -19.70 42.94
CA ALA A 22 5.12 -18.72 43.95
C ALA A 22 6.33 -18.36 44.83
N GLU A 23 7.18 -19.32 45.18
CA GLU A 23 8.35 -19.10 46.04
C GLU A 23 9.44 -18.30 45.31
N ALA A 24 9.65 -18.58 44.01
CA ALA A 24 10.62 -17.84 43.20
C ALA A 24 10.22 -16.37 43.00
N ARG A 25 8.92 -16.06 42.96
CA ARG A 25 8.42 -14.71 42.76
C ARG A 25 8.49 -13.87 44.04
N ALA A 26 8.33 -14.50 45.20
CA ALA A 26 8.45 -13.83 46.50
C ALA A 26 9.90 -13.45 46.85
N ALA A 27 10.89 -14.14 46.28
CA ALA A 27 12.31 -13.94 46.57
C ALA A 27 13.03 -12.91 45.67
N ALA A 28 12.36 -12.36 44.65
CA ALA A 28 13.01 -11.48 43.68
C ALA A 28 13.10 -10.02 44.16
N PRO A 29 14.30 -9.39 44.24
CA PRO A 29 14.46 -8.01 44.70
C PRO A 29 13.96 -6.99 43.66
N ALA A 30 13.28 -5.94 44.13
CA ALA A 30 12.76 -4.87 43.28
C ALA A 30 13.86 -3.82 42.99
N ALA A 31 14.25 -3.68 41.73
CA ALA A 31 15.12 -2.59 41.26
C ALA A 31 14.33 -1.60 40.41
N PRO A 32 14.46 -0.28 40.64
CA PRO A 32 13.80 0.75 39.85
C PRO A 32 14.48 0.89 38.48
N ARG A 33 13.69 1.06 37.41
CA ARG A 33 14.19 1.30 36.05
C ARG A 33 13.88 2.73 35.65
N GLU A 34 14.91 3.51 35.34
CA GLU A 34 14.79 4.81 34.69
C GLU A 34 14.39 4.64 33.22
N GLN A 35 13.52 5.53 32.75
CA GLN A 35 13.06 5.57 31.36
C GLN A 35 13.95 6.54 30.58
N SER A 36 14.62 6.05 29.53
CA SER A 36 15.31 6.90 28.54
C SER A 36 14.47 6.94 27.25
N TRP A 37 14.05 8.14 26.87
CA TRP A 37 13.40 8.43 25.59
C TRP A 37 14.48 8.60 24.51
N THR A 38 14.31 7.96 23.36
CA THR A 38 15.17 8.14 22.18
C THR A 38 14.33 8.67 21.03
N ASP A 39 14.74 9.80 20.48
CA ASP A 39 14.15 10.48 19.32
C ASP A 39 14.38 9.66 18.03
N PRO A 40 13.33 9.30 17.25
CA PRO A 40 13.46 8.42 16.09
C PRO A 40 13.84 9.09 14.76
N VAL A 41 14.10 10.41 14.68
CA VAL A 41 14.37 11.06 13.39
C VAL A 41 15.76 11.69 13.29
N SER A 42 16.69 10.90 12.78
CA SER A 42 17.88 11.42 12.08
C SER A 42 18.08 10.58 10.82
N LEU A 43 17.64 11.12 9.69
CA LEU A 43 17.84 10.52 8.37
C LEU A 43 19.32 10.67 7.98
N PRO A 44 20.02 9.62 7.51
CA PRO A 44 21.33 9.79 6.90
C PRO A 44 21.20 10.55 5.57
N ALA A 45 22.15 11.45 5.30
CA ALA A 45 22.15 12.27 4.09
C ALA A 45 22.18 11.42 2.80
N PRO A 46 21.39 11.79 1.76
CA PRO A 46 21.33 11.04 0.52
C PRO A 46 22.66 11.10 -0.22
N THR A 47 23.21 9.94 -0.61
CA THR A 47 24.41 9.86 -1.43
C THR A 47 24.00 9.93 -2.91
N PRO A 48 24.47 10.91 -3.71
CA PRO A 48 24.11 10.99 -5.12
C PRO A 48 24.86 9.93 -5.92
N LEU A 49 24.14 8.94 -6.46
CA LEU A 49 24.71 7.94 -7.38
C LEU A 49 24.49 8.38 -8.83
N THR A 50 25.40 9.20 -9.35
CA THR A 50 25.54 9.46 -10.78
C THR A 50 26.48 8.40 -11.38
N ARG A 51 25.96 7.43 -12.16
CA ARG A 51 26.77 6.61 -13.08
C ARG A 51 25.85 6.04 -14.19
N PRO A 52 26.27 6.05 -15.48
CA PRO A 52 25.35 5.92 -16.61
C PRO A 52 24.99 4.45 -16.90
N ASP A 53 23.93 4.31 -17.70
CA ASP A 53 23.32 3.07 -18.23
C ASP A 53 22.33 2.35 -17.32
N GLY A 54 21.25 3.07 -17.00
CA GLY A 54 19.96 2.49 -16.72
C GLY A 54 18.92 3.59 -16.70
N ALA A 55 17.86 3.49 -17.52
CA ALA A 55 16.73 4.40 -17.40
C ALA A 55 16.19 4.30 -15.97
N VAL A 56 16.45 5.32 -15.17
CA VAL A 56 15.82 5.51 -13.88
C VAL A 56 14.39 5.94 -14.23
N PRO A 57 13.35 5.32 -13.64
CA PRO A 57 11.99 5.80 -13.86
C PRO A 57 11.93 7.29 -13.50
N PRO A 58 11.11 8.10 -14.19
CA PRO A 58 10.95 9.51 -13.82
C PRO A 58 10.58 9.61 -12.33
N PRO A 59 10.79 10.74 -11.64
CA PRO A 59 10.31 10.86 -10.26
C PRO A 59 8.80 10.54 -10.18
N LEU A 60 8.36 10.01 -9.04
CA LEU A 60 6.94 9.79 -8.78
C LEU A 60 6.17 11.08 -9.11
N PRO A 61 5.10 11.04 -9.90
CA PRO A 61 4.42 12.26 -10.30
C PRO A 61 3.61 12.77 -9.10
N GLY A 62 4.12 13.74 -8.34
CA GLY A 62 3.35 14.45 -7.29
C GLY A 62 4.06 14.74 -5.98
N GLY A 63 5.01 13.92 -5.52
CA GLY A 63 5.68 14.15 -4.23
C GLY A 63 6.82 15.17 -4.31
N ARG A 64 6.54 16.47 -4.09
CA ARG A 64 7.62 17.41 -3.77
C ARG A 64 8.19 17.05 -2.39
N PRO A 65 9.52 17.06 -2.19
CA PRO A 65 10.10 16.81 -0.88
C PRO A 65 9.57 17.84 0.13
N MET A 66 9.21 17.38 1.33
CA MET A 66 8.80 18.24 2.45
C MET A 66 9.73 19.45 2.55
N THR A 67 9.19 20.65 2.36
CA THR A 67 9.86 21.86 2.82
C THR A 67 9.94 21.72 4.34
N THR A 68 11.13 21.50 4.87
CA THR A 68 11.38 21.69 6.31
C THR A 68 10.95 23.11 6.61
N VAL A 69 9.91 23.27 7.41
CA VAL A 69 9.44 24.58 7.87
C VAL A 69 10.55 25.12 8.77
N GLN A 70 11.44 25.91 8.16
CA GLN A 70 12.36 26.75 8.87
C GLN A 70 11.51 27.74 9.63
N GLU A 71 11.62 27.65 10.95
CA GLU A 71 11.13 28.59 11.94
C GLU A 71 11.45 30.01 11.49
N VAL A 72 10.44 30.73 11.00
CA VAL A 72 10.51 32.18 10.84
C VAL A 72 9.72 32.74 12.01
N SER A 73 10.42 32.97 13.11
CA SER A 73 10.01 33.99 14.07
C SER A 73 10.01 35.32 13.34
N ASP A 74 8.89 36.06 13.38
CA ASP A 74 8.95 37.50 13.63
C ASP A 74 7.57 38.11 13.96
N GLU A 75 7.52 38.58 15.21
CA GLU A 75 7.02 39.88 15.71
C GLU A 75 5.51 40.20 15.67
N SER A 76 5.01 40.38 16.89
CA SER A 76 3.75 41.00 17.29
C SER A 76 3.62 42.44 16.78
N GLU A 77 2.41 42.82 16.35
CA GLU A 77 1.89 44.18 16.55
C GLU A 77 0.43 44.09 17.00
N GLU A 78 0.21 44.53 18.24
CA GLU A 78 -1.09 44.91 18.82
C GLU A 78 -1.64 46.13 18.08
N SER A 79 -2.95 46.12 17.79
CA SER A 79 -3.69 47.37 17.59
C SER A 79 -5.10 47.25 18.13
N ASP A 80 -5.30 47.89 19.28
CA ASP A 80 -6.58 48.25 19.88
C ASP A 80 -7.40 49.13 18.92
N ALA A 81 -8.67 48.79 18.71
CA ALA A 81 -9.70 49.77 18.39
C ALA A 81 -11.07 49.26 18.83
N ALA A 82 -11.53 49.78 19.97
CA ALA A 82 -12.91 49.69 20.42
C ALA A 82 -13.84 50.38 19.40
N SER A 83 -14.98 49.76 19.11
CA SER A 83 -16.16 50.49 18.64
C SER A 83 -17.41 49.77 19.10
N ASP A 84 -18.09 50.41 20.05
CA ASP A 84 -19.44 50.10 20.51
C ASP A 84 -20.43 50.20 19.34
N SER A 85 -21.30 49.21 19.21
CA SER A 85 -22.60 49.40 18.58
C SER A 85 -23.60 48.39 19.16
N ASP A 86 -24.39 48.89 20.10
CA ASP A 86 -25.63 48.28 20.57
C ASP A 86 -26.61 48.14 19.39
N ALA A 87 -27.09 46.92 19.17
CA ALA A 87 -28.30 46.66 18.41
C ALA A 87 -28.98 45.42 18.99
N ASP A 88 -29.86 45.67 19.96
CA ASP A 88 -30.89 44.73 20.41
C ASP A 88 -31.89 44.51 19.26
N ASP A 89 -32.02 43.28 18.79
CA ASP A 89 -33.19 42.82 18.06
C ASP A 89 -33.53 41.39 18.50
N ASP A 90 -34.45 41.31 19.47
CA ASP A 90 -35.08 40.08 19.95
C ASP A 90 -36.14 39.63 18.95
N ALA A 91 -36.00 38.45 18.34
CA ALA A 91 -37.11 37.54 18.04
C ALA A 91 -36.65 36.14 17.58
N ASP A 92 -36.65 35.22 18.54
CA ASP A 92 -37.14 33.84 18.43
C ASP A 92 -36.84 33.03 17.16
N ALA A 93 -35.65 32.43 17.13
CA ALA A 93 -35.50 31.06 16.69
C ALA A 93 -34.74 30.29 17.78
N SER A 94 -35.47 29.52 18.57
CA SER A 94 -34.90 28.48 19.42
C SER A 94 -34.35 27.34 18.53
N ASP A 95 -33.19 27.60 17.96
CA ASP A 95 -32.24 26.59 17.49
C ASP A 95 -31.31 26.29 18.66
N ASP A 96 -31.35 25.07 19.20
CA ASP A 96 -30.45 24.60 20.26
C ASP A 96 -29.00 24.49 19.72
N GLY A 97 -28.38 25.61 19.39
CA GLY A 97 -27.44 26.26 20.30
C GLY A 97 -26.20 25.50 20.74
N ASN A 98 -25.71 24.51 19.98
CA ASN A 98 -24.33 23.99 20.16
C ASN A 98 -23.71 23.53 18.83
N GLY A 99 -23.86 24.34 17.79
CA GLY A 99 -23.56 24.05 16.38
C GLY A 99 -22.08 23.97 16.02
N ARG A 100 -21.34 23.06 16.65
CA ARG A 100 -19.98 22.74 16.24
C ARG A 100 -20.00 22.17 14.80
N PRO A 101 -19.07 22.55 13.91
CA PRO A 101 -18.99 21.96 12.57
C PRO A 101 -18.89 20.45 12.66
N ARG A 102 -19.53 19.72 11.74
CA ARG A 102 -19.58 18.24 11.76
C ARG A 102 -18.21 17.58 11.71
N TRP A 103 -17.24 18.19 11.03
CA TRP A 103 -15.85 17.74 11.00
C TRP A 103 -15.09 17.96 12.33
N ALA A 104 -15.66 18.72 13.27
CA ALA A 104 -15.14 18.89 14.63
C ALA A 104 -15.96 18.14 15.69
N ASP A 105 -16.98 17.37 15.27
CA ASP A 105 -17.76 16.53 16.18
C ASP A 105 -16.87 15.45 16.80
N THR A 106 -16.93 15.28 18.12
CA THR A 106 -16.13 14.29 18.84
C THR A 106 -16.34 12.86 18.31
N GLY A 107 -17.56 12.54 17.86
CA GLY A 107 -17.86 11.23 17.26
C GLY A 107 -17.14 11.00 15.93
N TRP A 108 -17.05 12.03 15.08
CA TRP A 108 -16.29 11.97 13.84
C TRP A 108 -14.80 11.84 14.12
N LEU A 109 -14.25 12.73 14.96
CA LEU A 109 -12.83 12.74 15.29
C LEU A 109 -12.38 11.41 15.92
N SER A 110 -13.19 10.85 16.82
CA SER A 110 -12.89 9.55 17.45
C SER A 110 -12.97 8.38 16.49
N THR A 111 -13.81 8.47 15.45
CA THR A 111 -13.96 7.41 14.44
C THR A 111 -12.75 7.40 13.50
N VAL A 112 -12.36 8.58 13.01
CA VAL A 112 -11.36 8.71 11.93
C VAL A 112 -9.93 8.87 12.47
N PHE A 113 -9.74 9.53 13.60
CA PHE A 113 -8.41 9.78 14.18
C PHE A 113 -8.17 8.98 15.48
N GLY A 114 -9.15 8.16 15.88
CA GLY A 114 -9.09 7.32 17.08
C GLY A 114 -9.35 8.09 18.37
N PRO A 115 -9.42 7.40 19.52
CA PRO A 115 -9.89 7.99 20.78
C PRO A 115 -8.94 9.02 21.42
N ARG A 116 -7.71 9.15 20.90
CA ARG A 116 -6.67 10.06 21.40
C ARG A 116 -6.36 11.19 20.42
N TRP A 117 -7.34 11.57 19.61
CA TRP A 117 -7.21 12.64 18.61
C TRP A 117 -6.84 13.99 19.23
N ASP A 118 -7.14 14.20 20.51
CA ASP A 118 -6.80 15.38 21.31
C ASP A 118 -5.30 15.60 21.49
N ALA A 119 -4.48 14.55 21.31
CA ALA A 119 -3.02 14.65 21.35
C ALA A 119 -2.38 15.08 20.02
N LEU A 120 -3.15 15.21 18.94
CA LEU A 120 -2.66 15.62 17.62
C LEU A 120 -2.52 17.15 17.53
N PRO A 121 -1.61 17.69 16.70
CA PRO A 121 -1.51 19.13 16.47
C PRO A 121 -2.83 19.73 15.99
N GLY A 122 -3.35 20.71 16.73
CA GLY A 122 -4.73 21.19 16.57
C GLY A 122 -5.06 21.75 15.19
N ASP A 123 -4.17 22.55 14.59
CA ASP A 123 -4.40 23.14 13.27
C ASP A 123 -4.36 22.10 12.16
N ARG A 124 -3.35 21.21 12.18
CA ARG A 124 -3.25 20.10 11.22
C ARG A 124 -4.45 19.16 11.29
N LEU A 125 -4.89 18.82 12.51
CA LEU A 125 -6.08 18.01 12.73
C LEU A 125 -7.33 18.71 12.18
N ARG A 126 -7.49 20.02 12.44
CA ARG A 126 -8.63 20.81 11.96
C ARG A 126 -8.72 20.78 10.44
N GLU A 127 -7.65 21.15 9.76
CA GLU A 127 -7.55 21.20 8.30
C GLU A 127 -7.81 19.82 7.67
N THR A 128 -7.13 18.79 8.16
CA THR A 128 -7.27 17.42 7.63
C THR A 128 -8.66 16.87 7.88
N SER A 129 -9.23 17.10 9.07
CA SER A 129 -10.56 16.63 9.42
C SER A 129 -11.63 17.29 8.55
N GLN A 130 -11.49 18.58 8.28
CA GLN A 130 -12.37 19.30 7.39
C GLN A 130 -12.30 18.74 5.96
N ALA A 131 -11.09 18.66 5.38
CA ALA A 131 -10.90 18.17 4.01
C ALA A 131 -11.42 16.73 3.83
N LEU A 132 -11.11 15.84 4.76
CA LEU A 132 -11.58 14.46 4.71
C LEU A 132 -13.11 14.35 4.89
N TYR A 133 -13.70 15.19 5.74
CA TYR A 133 -15.16 15.23 5.90
C TYR A 133 -15.85 15.74 4.64
N GLU A 134 -15.28 16.75 3.97
CA GLU A 134 -15.77 17.29 2.71
C GLU A 134 -15.71 16.24 1.59
N LEU A 135 -14.60 15.50 1.47
CA LEU A 135 -14.44 14.37 0.55
C LEU A 135 -15.50 13.29 0.80
N VAL A 136 -15.69 12.88 2.07
CA VAL A 136 -16.74 11.92 2.45
C VAL A 136 -18.14 12.46 2.17
N SER A 137 -18.37 13.75 2.39
CA SER A 137 -19.67 14.39 2.14
C SER A 137 -19.97 14.50 0.64
N ALA A 138 -18.97 14.76 -0.18
CA ALA A 138 -19.12 14.74 -1.64
C ALA A 138 -19.55 13.35 -2.13
N GLU A 139 -18.95 12.29 -1.56
CA GLU A 139 -19.32 10.90 -1.84
C GLU A 139 -20.72 10.51 -1.29
N ALA A 140 -21.18 11.15 -0.21
CA ALA A 140 -22.55 10.98 0.30
C ALA A 140 -23.60 11.68 -0.59
N GLY A 141 -23.20 12.72 -1.32
CA GLY A 141 -24.06 13.52 -2.18
C GLY A 141 -25.00 14.43 -1.39
N ALA A 142 -26.26 14.55 -1.84
CA ALA A 142 -27.24 15.45 -1.22
C ALA A 142 -27.74 14.96 0.16
N ASP A 143 -27.62 13.67 0.45
CA ASP A 143 -28.05 13.07 1.72
C ASP A 143 -26.94 13.16 2.77
N ARG A 144 -27.08 14.11 3.69
CA ARG A 144 -26.13 14.37 4.78
C ARG A 144 -26.57 13.75 6.11
N GLU A 145 -27.50 12.80 6.12
CA GLU A 145 -27.82 12.06 7.34
C GLU A 145 -26.59 11.31 7.88
N PRO A 146 -26.43 11.17 9.21
CA PRO A 146 -25.26 10.51 9.81
C PRO A 146 -24.99 9.11 9.27
N ARG A 147 -26.05 8.34 8.95
CA ARG A 147 -25.93 7.00 8.37
C ARG A 147 -25.40 7.04 6.94
N SER A 148 -25.79 8.03 6.16
CA SER A 148 -25.36 8.19 4.77
C SER A 148 -23.91 8.65 4.69
N VAL A 149 -23.51 9.58 5.57
CA VAL A 149 -22.10 9.98 5.76
C VAL A 149 -21.25 8.79 6.19
N HIS A 150 -21.71 7.95 7.13
CA HIS A 150 -20.96 6.75 7.53
C HIS A 150 -20.80 5.73 6.40
N ARG A 151 -21.85 5.49 5.60
CA ARG A 151 -21.74 4.63 4.40
C ARG A 151 -20.82 5.22 3.34
N ALA A 152 -20.74 6.55 3.24
CA ALA A 152 -19.80 7.22 2.35
C ALA A 152 -18.36 7.08 2.86
N LEU A 153 -18.13 7.22 4.16
CA LEU A 153 -16.83 6.92 4.79
C LEU A 153 -16.39 5.49 4.49
N ASP A 154 -17.30 4.50 4.55
CA ASP A 154 -17.00 3.12 4.17
C ASP A 154 -16.67 2.95 2.68
N ARG A 155 -17.24 3.76 1.79
CA ARG A 155 -16.89 3.74 0.35
C ARG A 155 -15.51 4.34 0.13
N VAL A 156 -15.26 5.54 0.66
CA VAL A 156 -13.96 6.22 0.60
C VAL A 156 -12.86 5.33 1.17
N THR A 157 -13.07 4.77 2.35
CA THR A 157 -12.09 3.88 3.02
C THR A 157 -11.79 2.65 2.18
N ARG A 158 -12.80 2.04 1.55
CA ARG A 158 -12.57 0.89 0.67
C ARG A 158 -11.78 1.27 -0.57
N GLN A 159 -12.11 2.39 -1.20
CA GLN A 159 -11.43 2.85 -2.41
C GLN A 159 -9.97 3.18 -2.13
N VAL A 160 -9.72 4.08 -1.17
CA VAL A 160 -8.37 4.56 -0.83
C VAL A 160 -7.46 3.43 -0.35
N LEU A 161 -7.98 2.50 0.46
CA LEU A 161 -7.18 1.41 1.01
C LEU A 161 -7.22 0.14 0.14
N HIS A 162 -7.76 0.23 -1.07
CA HIS A 162 -7.96 -0.89 -2.01
C HIS A 162 -8.59 -2.13 -1.36
N LEU A 163 -9.55 -1.95 -0.48
CA LEU A 163 -10.24 -3.08 0.15
C LEU A 163 -11.16 -3.78 -0.86
N PRO A 164 -11.46 -5.08 -0.66
CA PRO A 164 -12.46 -5.78 -1.45
C PRO A 164 -13.80 -5.04 -1.46
N GLY A 165 -14.51 -5.08 -2.59
CA GLY A 165 -15.78 -4.36 -2.76
C GLY A 165 -16.88 -4.77 -1.78
N ASP A 166 -16.83 -5.98 -1.22
CA ASP A 166 -17.74 -6.50 -0.20
C ASP A 166 -17.20 -6.36 1.24
N ALA A 167 -15.96 -5.85 1.40
CA ALA A 167 -15.39 -5.60 2.71
C ALA A 167 -16.25 -4.60 3.49
N ARG A 168 -16.31 -4.79 4.80
CA ARG A 168 -16.93 -3.85 5.73
C ARG A 168 -15.81 -3.19 6.53
N PRO A 169 -15.40 -1.95 6.18
CA PRO A 169 -14.38 -1.24 6.93
C PRO A 169 -14.72 -1.21 8.43
N GLY A 170 -13.75 -1.57 9.25
CA GLY A 170 -13.86 -1.47 10.69
C GLY A 170 -13.21 -0.20 11.22
N PRO A 171 -13.28 0.03 12.55
CA PRO A 171 -12.63 1.19 13.18
C PRO A 171 -11.13 1.30 12.87
N ALA A 172 -10.42 0.18 12.73
CA ALA A 172 -9.00 0.18 12.38
C ALA A 172 -8.74 0.68 10.95
N ASP A 173 -9.65 0.40 10.00
CA ASP A 173 -9.53 0.88 8.62
C ASP A 173 -9.80 2.38 8.55
N HIS A 174 -10.83 2.87 9.24
CA HIS A 174 -11.13 4.31 9.34
C HIS A 174 -9.98 5.08 9.99
N GLN A 175 -9.38 4.53 11.04
CA GLN A 175 -8.21 5.12 11.70
C GLN A 175 -6.97 5.13 10.79
N PHE A 176 -6.80 4.08 9.99
CA PHE A 176 -5.70 4.06 9.02
C PHE A 176 -5.91 5.09 7.91
N LEU A 177 -7.15 5.28 7.44
CA LEU A 177 -7.49 6.37 6.52
C LEU A 177 -7.20 7.74 7.12
N GLY A 178 -7.60 8.00 8.37
CA GLY A 178 -7.30 9.28 9.04
C GLY A 178 -5.80 9.51 9.25
N SER A 179 -5.06 8.46 9.61
CA SER A 179 -3.59 8.53 9.69
C SER A 179 -2.94 8.82 8.35
N LEU A 180 -3.44 8.22 7.26
CA LEU A 180 -2.96 8.49 5.90
C LEU A 180 -3.24 9.95 5.53
N ALA A 181 -4.45 10.43 5.79
CA ALA A 181 -4.85 11.81 5.50
C ALA A 181 -4.02 12.86 6.27
N LEU A 182 -3.64 12.57 7.52
CA LEU A 182 -2.79 13.48 8.32
C LEU A 182 -1.38 13.63 7.72
N ASP A 183 -0.89 12.62 7.03
CA ASP A 183 0.42 12.59 6.38
C ASP A 183 0.38 13.18 4.95
N ALA A 184 -0.79 13.13 4.31
CA ALA A 184 -1.05 13.56 2.94
C ALA A 184 -1.05 15.10 2.77
N SER A 185 -0.63 15.62 1.62
CA SER A 185 -0.73 17.05 1.34
C SER A 185 -2.17 17.51 1.10
N SER A 186 -2.41 18.81 0.96
CA SER A 186 -3.73 19.33 0.56
C SER A 186 -4.17 18.79 -0.79
N ASP A 187 -3.24 18.66 -1.73
CA ASP A 187 -3.50 18.23 -3.11
C ASP A 187 -3.88 16.73 -3.12
N ASP A 188 -3.24 15.93 -2.26
CA ASP A 188 -3.57 14.52 -2.09
C ASP A 188 -4.96 14.30 -1.45
N LEU A 189 -5.53 15.32 -0.81
CA LEU A 189 -6.86 15.29 -0.20
C LEU A 189 -7.94 15.91 -1.09
N GLU A 190 -7.60 16.34 -2.31
CA GLU A 190 -8.56 16.97 -3.24
C GLU A 190 -9.65 15.99 -3.68
N THR A 191 -9.27 14.74 -3.98
CA THR A 191 -10.22 13.69 -4.38
C THR A 191 -9.91 12.34 -3.74
N THR A 192 -10.90 11.45 -3.73
CA THR A 192 -10.71 10.04 -3.29
C THR A 192 -9.65 9.33 -4.12
N ASP A 193 -9.54 9.64 -5.41
CA ASP A 193 -8.55 9.05 -6.31
C ASP A 193 -7.13 9.56 -6.00
N ASP A 194 -6.98 10.83 -5.65
CA ASP A 194 -5.68 11.41 -5.26
C ASP A 194 -5.19 10.80 -3.95
N LEU A 195 -6.08 10.62 -2.97
CA LEU A 195 -5.72 9.97 -1.70
C LEU A 195 -5.42 8.47 -1.88
N SER A 196 -6.12 7.79 -2.79
CA SER A 196 -5.83 6.39 -3.19
C SER A 196 -4.45 6.28 -3.83
N ARG A 197 -4.12 7.21 -4.71
CA ARG A 197 -2.80 7.30 -5.32
C ARG A 197 -1.71 7.57 -4.27
N TYR A 198 -1.92 8.51 -3.35
CA TYR A 198 -1.00 8.79 -2.26
C TYR A 198 -0.74 7.53 -1.42
N PHE A 199 -1.77 6.72 -1.15
CA PHE A 199 -1.60 5.43 -0.47
C PHE A 199 -0.64 4.49 -1.21
N VAL A 200 -0.74 4.40 -2.54
CA VAL A 200 0.18 3.60 -3.38
C VAL A 200 1.60 4.16 -3.34
N GLU A 201 1.76 5.48 -3.43
CA GLU A 201 3.05 6.16 -3.35
C GLU A 201 3.76 5.86 -2.01
N ARG A 202 3.03 5.86 -0.89
CA ARG A 202 3.59 5.50 0.42
C ARG A 202 4.06 4.06 0.50
N GLN A 203 3.41 3.12 -0.20
CA GLN A 203 3.90 1.74 -0.28
C GLN A 203 5.22 1.64 -1.05
N ILE A 204 5.35 2.44 -2.11
CA ILE A 204 6.59 2.56 -2.89
C ILE A 204 7.71 3.13 -2.03
N GLU A 205 7.48 4.27 -1.39
CA GLU A 205 8.49 4.97 -0.59
C GLU A 205 8.97 4.15 0.61
N THR A 206 8.05 3.44 1.27
CA THR A 206 8.39 2.68 2.48
C THR A 206 8.85 1.26 2.19
N GLY A 207 8.66 0.75 0.97
CA GLY A 207 8.90 -0.64 0.60
C GLY A 207 8.03 -1.64 1.40
N ARG A 208 6.87 -1.19 1.89
CA ARG A 208 5.92 -2.00 2.68
C ARG A 208 4.64 -2.28 1.91
N GLY A 209 3.78 -3.13 2.46
CA GLY A 209 2.53 -3.51 1.80
C GLY A 209 2.82 -4.32 0.54
N ALA A 210 2.35 -3.86 -0.62
CA ALA A 210 2.50 -4.57 -1.89
C ALA A 210 3.97 -4.88 -2.24
N LEU A 211 4.90 -4.04 -1.77
CA LEU A 211 6.33 -4.19 -2.03
C LEU A 211 7.12 -4.79 -0.85
N ASP A 212 6.43 -5.35 0.15
CA ASP A 212 7.05 -6.00 1.30
C ASP A 212 7.90 -7.25 0.92
N GLU A 213 8.74 -7.73 1.84
CA GLU A 213 9.60 -8.91 1.57
C GLU A 213 8.85 -10.20 1.24
N GLY A 214 7.59 -10.37 1.66
CA GLY A 214 6.90 -11.63 1.39
C GLY A 214 6.10 -11.61 0.09
N THR A 215 5.98 -10.49 -0.62
CA THR A 215 5.61 -10.49 -2.04
C THR A 215 6.82 -10.68 -2.94
N LEU A 216 8.05 -10.55 -2.43
CA LEU A 216 9.27 -10.69 -3.21
C LEU A 216 9.52 -12.13 -3.65
N LEU A 217 9.59 -12.35 -4.97
CA LEU A 217 10.06 -13.61 -5.54
C LEU A 217 11.59 -13.60 -5.61
N ARG A 218 12.18 -14.72 -5.22
CA ARG A 218 13.63 -14.92 -5.26
C ARG A 218 13.99 -16.11 -6.13
N ASP A 219 15.06 -15.95 -6.91
CA ASP A 219 15.64 -17.05 -7.67
C ASP A 219 16.34 -18.07 -6.75
N THR A 220 16.90 -19.12 -7.33
CA THR A 220 17.66 -20.14 -6.61
C THR A 220 18.92 -19.59 -5.94
N ALA A 221 19.48 -18.50 -6.45
CA ALA A 221 20.61 -17.77 -5.87
C ALA A 221 20.18 -16.71 -4.83
N ARG A 222 18.89 -16.65 -4.48
CA ARG A 222 18.26 -15.71 -3.53
C ARG A 222 18.26 -14.25 -3.99
N ASN A 223 18.56 -13.96 -5.25
CA ASN A 223 18.42 -12.63 -5.83
C ASN A 223 16.94 -12.31 -6.10
N ALA A 224 16.61 -11.02 -6.16
CA ALA A 224 15.28 -10.59 -6.54
C ALA A 224 14.97 -11.00 -8.00
N ALA A 225 13.92 -11.78 -8.18
CA ALA A 225 13.48 -12.30 -9.47
C ALA A 225 12.10 -11.75 -9.90
N GLY A 226 11.39 -11.08 -9.00
CA GLY A 226 10.04 -10.63 -9.28
C GLY A 226 9.20 -10.34 -8.05
N ARG A 227 7.88 -10.25 -8.27
CA ARG A 227 6.85 -10.20 -7.23
C ARG A 227 5.79 -11.27 -7.47
N ASP A 228 5.34 -11.90 -6.40
CA ASP A 228 4.09 -12.66 -6.34
C ASP A 228 3.11 -11.89 -5.45
N PHE A 229 2.30 -11.05 -6.09
CA PHE A 229 1.26 -10.29 -5.40
C PHE A 229 0.16 -11.20 -4.86
N GLY A 230 -0.08 -12.37 -5.49
CA GLY A 230 -1.04 -13.33 -4.97
C GLY A 230 -0.57 -14.02 -3.68
N ARG A 231 0.74 -14.00 -3.40
CA ARG A 231 1.40 -14.80 -2.35
C ARG A 231 0.94 -16.26 -2.37
N THR A 232 1.03 -16.88 -3.55
CA THR A 232 0.77 -18.30 -3.72
C THR A 232 1.75 -19.18 -2.93
N GLY A 233 2.89 -18.61 -2.51
CA GLY A 233 3.99 -19.35 -1.87
C GLY A 233 4.73 -20.25 -2.86
N ALA A 234 4.42 -20.14 -4.15
CA ALA A 234 5.11 -20.86 -5.20
C ALA A 234 6.55 -20.33 -5.34
N PRO A 235 7.54 -21.21 -5.62
CA PRO A 235 8.86 -20.77 -6.03
C PRO A 235 8.79 -19.85 -7.26
N ALA A 236 9.78 -18.97 -7.39
CA ALA A 236 9.91 -18.15 -8.59
C ALA A 236 9.95 -19.06 -9.84
N PRO A 237 9.15 -18.77 -10.88
CA PRO A 237 9.23 -19.53 -12.12
C PRO A 237 10.62 -19.43 -12.73
N GLY A 238 11.13 -20.52 -13.30
CA GLY A 238 12.39 -20.54 -14.02
C GLY A 238 12.37 -19.56 -15.21
N PRO A 239 13.42 -18.74 -15.41
CA PRO A 239 13.41 -17.67 -16.40
C PRO A 239 13.66 -18.16 -17.83
N ASP A 240 14.26 -19.33 -18.03
CA ASP A 240 14.79 -19.71 -19.35
C ASP A 240 13.74 -20.31 -20.29
N SER A 241 12.59 -20.72 -19.75
CA SER A 241 11.55 -21.41 -20.52
C SER A 241 10.16 -21.21 -19.93
N TYR A 242 9.16 -21.44 -20.76
CA TYR A 242 7.76 -21.53 -20.37
C TYR A 242 7.13 -22.77 -21.01
N VAL A 243 5.94 -23.15 -20.56
CA VAL A 243 5.22 -24.30 -21.11
C VAL A 243 3.89 -23.88 -21.73
N LEU A 244 3.54 -24.54 -22.82
CA LEU A 244 2.19 -24.53 -23.39
C LEU A 244 1.44 -25.75 -22.84
N ARG A 245 0.32 -25.52 -22.16
CA ARG A 245 -0.55 -26.57 -21.61
C ARG A 245 -1.86 -26.61 -22.39
N GLY A 246 -2.04 -27.67 -23.17
CA GLY A 246 -3.30 -28.02 -23.82
C GLY A 246 -3.84 -29.36 -23.30
N THR A 247 -4.97 -29.84 -23.82
CA THR A 247 -5.61 -31.06 -23.30
C THR A 247 -4.73 -32.28 -23.57
N GLY A 248 -4.09 -32.79 -22.51
CA GLY A 248 -3.21 -33.97 -22.57
C GLY A 248 -1.81 -33.73 -23.13
N ARG A 249 -1.41 -32.48 -23.42
CA ARG A 249 -0.06 -32.17 -23.92
C ARG A 249 0.54 -30.96 -23.21
N VAL A 250 1.80 -31.10 -22.82
CA VAL A 250 2.64 -30.01 -22.34
C VAL A 250 3.85 -29.88 -23.27
N VAL A 251 4.09 -28.69 -23.79
CA VAL A 251 5.23 -28.40 -24.68
C VAL A 251 6.06 -27.28 -24.06
N GLU A 252 7.34 -27.55 -23.82
CA GLU A 252 8.28 -26.53 -23.35
C GLU A 252 8.76 -25.67 -24.52
N ARG A 253 8.89 -24.36 -24.28
CA ARG A 253 9.37 -23.36 -25.23
C ARG A 253 10.46 -22.51 -24.56
N PRO A 254 11.51 -22.13 -25.30
CA PRO A 254 12.49 -21.17 -24.80
C PRO A 254 11.80 -19.82 -24.54
N ALA A 255 12.21 -19.16 -23.46
CA ALA A 255 11.72 -17.83 -23.13
C ALA A 255 12.28 -16.77 -24.09
N PRO A 256 11.47 -15.79 -24.52
CA PRO A 256 11.92 -14.72 -25.42
C PRO A 256 12.53 -13.51 -24.71
N TRP A 257 12.37 -13.39 -23.39
CA TRP A 257 12.84 -12.25 -22.59
C TRP A 257 14.31 -12.38 -22.17
N HIS A 258 14.92 -11.26 -21.81
CA HIS A 258 16.27 -11.21 -21.22
C HIS A 258 16.23 -10.71 -19.78
N ASN A 259 16.93 -11.42 -18.88
CA ASN A 259 17.08 -11.05 -17.46
C ASN A 259 15.74 -10.63 -16.81
N PRO A 260 14.72 -11.51 -16.78
CA PRO A 260 13.36 -11.10 -16.50
C PRO A 260 13.13 -10.73 -15.03
N TYR A 261 12.30 -9.72 -14.82
CA TYR A 261 11.63 -9.46 -13.56
C TYR A 261 10.16 -9.86 -13.67
N MET A 262 9.77 -10.93 -12.97
CA MET A 262 8.45 -11.54 -13.12
C MET A 262 7.43 -10.93 -12.16
N VAL A 263 6.29 -10.49 -12.67
CA VAL A 263 5.14 -10.09 -11.83
C VAL A 263 4.06 -11.13 -11.97
N VAL A 264 3.89 -11.94 -10.93
CA VAL A 264 2.83 -12.94 -10.82
C VAL A 264 1.73 -12.36 -9.95
N ALA A 265 0.50 -12.39 -10.45
CA ALA A 265 -0.63 -11.98 -9.65
C ALA A 265 -1.89 -12.71 -10.07
N ARG A 266 -2.81 -12.82 -9.10
CA ARG A 266 -4.17 -13.28 -9.35
C ARG A 266 -5.02 -12.07 -9.69
N ALA A 267 -5.95 -12.23 -10.63
CA ALA A 267 -6.98 -11.24 -10.87
C ALA A 267 -8.38 -11.84 -10.68
N VAL A 268 -9.24 -11.08 -9.99
CA VAL A 268 -10.62 -11.44 -9.67
C VAL A 268 -11.50 -10.26 -10.02
N ASP A 269 -12.56 -10.50 -10.79
CA ASP A 269 -13.53 -9.47 -11.21
C ASP A 269 -12.90 -8.21 -11.85
N GLY A 270 -11.77 -8.40 -12.54
CA GLY A 270 -11.04 -7.31 -13.22
C GLY A 270 -10.03 -6.56 -12.34
N ALA A 271 -9.99 -6.82 -11.03
CA ALA A 271 -9.00 -6.27 -10.12
C ALA A 271 -7.83 -7.24 -9.88
N VAL A 272 -6.64 -6.72 -9.64
CA VAL A 272 -5.47 -7.51 -9.26
C VAL A 272 -5.40 -7.62 -7.74
N GLU A 273 -5.34 -8.84 -7.23
CA GLU A 273 -5.26 -9.12 -5.80
C GLU A 273 -3.80 -9.07 -5.32
N VAL A 274 -3.56 -8.27 -4.28
CA VAL A 274 -2.27 -8.16 -3.59
C VAL A 274 -2.45 -8.61 -2.14
N SER A 275 -1.90 -9.76 -1.80
CA SER A 275 -1.98 -10.38 -0.48
C SER A 275 -0.89 -9.83 0.45
N LEU A 276 -1.30 -9.17 1.52
CA LEU A 276 -0.46 -8.59 2.58
C LEU A 276 -0.43 -9.43 3.86
N MET A 277 0.64 -9.27 4.64
CA MET A 277 0.77 -9.89 5.94
C MET A 277 0.54 -8.90 7.09
N PRO A 278 -0.15 -9.33 8.17
CA PRO A 278 -0.89 -10.59 8.31
C PRO A 278 -2.31 -10.50 7.70
N GLY A 279 -2.58 -11.32 6.67
CA GLY A 279 -3.95 -11.73 6.28
C GLY A 279 -4.86 -10.68 5.62
N ARG A 280 -4.33 -9.62 5.02
CA ARG A 280 -5.14 -8.58 4.34
C ARG A 280 -4.92 -8.66 2.84
N THR A 281 -5.96 -8.64 2.02
CA THR A 281 -5.82 -8.61 0.55
C THR A 281 -6.32 -7.29 0.02
N PHE A 282 -5.49 -6.62 -0.77
CA PHE A 282 -5.85 -5.44 -1.55
C PHE A 282 -6.30 -5.83 -2.94
N ARG A 283 -7.22 -5.05 -3.52
CA ARG A 283 -7.67 -5.16 -4.89
C ARG A 283 -7.35 -3.87 -5.63
N VAL A 284 -6.26 -3.90 -6.38
CA VAL A 284 -5.88 -2.78 -7.24
C VAL A 284 -6.72 -2.86 -8.51
N THR A 285 -7.65 -1.92 -8.66
CA THR A 285 -8.59 -1.85 -9.78
C THR A 285 -8.07 -0.97 -10.91
N ARG A 286 -7.21 0.01 -10.60
CA ARG A 286 -6.69 0.94 -11.58
C ARG A 286 -5.34 0.48 -12.11
N LEU A 287 -5.19 0.50 -13.44
CA LEU A 287 -3.97 0.01 -14.09
C LEU A 287 -2.78 0.96 -13.95
N ASP A 288 -3.02 2.26 -13.79
CA ASP A 288 -2.00 3.27 -13.53
C ASP A 288 -1.35 3.05 -12.15
N GLU A 289 -2.14 2.81 -11.11
CA GLU A 289 -1.64 2.45 -9.77
C GLU A 289 -0.82 1.16 -9.78
N LEU A 290 -1.32 0.11 -10.44
CA LEU A 290 -0.58 -1.14 -10.59
C LEU A 290 0.71 -0.94 -11.39
N ALA A 291 0.67 -0.13 -12.44
CA ALA A 291 1.86 0.22 -13.21
C ALA A 291 2.87 0.97 -12.35
N MET A 292 2.44 1.88 -11.46
CA MET A 292 3.33 2.58 -10.53
C MET A 292 4.02 1.58 -9.59
N LEU A 293 3.27 0.69 -8.93
CA LEU A 293 3.85 -0.32 -8.04
C LEU A 293 4.94 -1.15 -8.73
N ILE A 294 4.69 -1.59 -9.96
CA ILE A 294 5.64 -2.41 -10.74
C ILE A 294 6.83 -1.57 -11.23
N SER A 295 6.57 -0.34 -11.69
CA SER A 295 7.58 0.50 -12.34
C SER A 295 8.60 1.05 -11.35
N TYR A 296 8.16 1.33 -10.11
CA TYR A 296 8.98 1.93 -9.06
C TYR A 296 9.51 0.93 -8.02
N ASP A 297 9.34 -0.37 -8.24
CA ASP A 297 9.95 -1.37 -7.36
C ASP A 297 11.48 -1.28 -7.37
N ASP A 298 12.05 -0.94 -6.22
CA ASP A 298 13.49 -0.74 -6.02
C ASP A 298 14.30 -2.05 -6.07
N ARG A 299 13.63 -3.21 -5.94
CA ARG A 299 14.25 -4.53 -6.02
C ARG A 299 14.39 -5.04 -7.44
N ARG A 300 13.80 -4.37 -8.44
CA ARG A 300 13.93 -4.78 -9.84
C ARG A 300 15.40 -4.71 -10.30
N PRO A 301 15.97 -5.80 -10.86
CA PRO A 301 17.30 -5.75 -11.43
C PRO A 301 17.40 -4.70 -12.55
N ARG A 302 18.51 -3.97 -12.60
CA ARG A 302 18.73 -2.95 -13.63
C ARG A 302 18.74 -3.59 -15.02
N GLY A 303 18.02 -2.98 -15.95
CA GLY A 303 17.95 -3.44 -17.33
C GLY A 303 17.11 -4.70 -17.55
N ALA A 304 16.43 -5.21 -16.53
CA ALA A 304 15.53 -6.34 -16.66
C ALA A 304 14.33 -6.03 -17.56
N ASP A 305 13.99 -6.97 -18.43
CA ASP A 305 12.66 -7.03 -19.04
C ASP A 305 11.62 -7.29 -17.93
N VAL A 306 10.40 -6.76 -18.07
CA VAL A 306 9.31 -7.07 -17.15
C VAL A 306 8.42 -8.15 -17.77
N VAL A 307 8.09 -9.20 -17.04
CA VAL A 307 7.21 -10.27 -17.52
C VAL A 307 5.93 -10.28 -16.68
N LEU A 308 4.80 -9.96 -17.29
CA LEU A 308 3.50 -9.85 -16.61
C LEU A 308 2.74 -11.18 -16.68
N ALA A 309 2.82 -12.00 -15.64
CA ALA A 309 2.04 -13.22 -15.49
C ALA A 309 0.64 -12.92 -14.92
N LEU A 310 -0.16 -12.21 -15.70
CA LEU A 310 -1.54 -11.80 -15.41
C LEU A 310 -2.49 -12.20 -16.55
N PRO A 311 -3.82 -12.21 -16.36
CA PRO A 311 -4.76 -12.44 -17.46
C PRO A 311 -4.54 -11.48 -18.63
N PRO A 312 -4.57 -11.94 -19.91
CA PRO A 312 -4.21 -11.11 -21.07
C PRO A 312 -4.94 -9.77 -21.16
N ARG A 313 -6.23 -9.74 -20.80
CA ARG A 313 -7.07 -8.53 -20.80
C ARG A 313 -6.59 -7.42 -19.85
N ILE A 314 -5.84 -7.77 -18.80
CA ILE A 314 -5.24 -6.84 -17.84
C ILE A 314 -3.78 -6.58 -18.24
N ALA A 315 -3.05 -7.64 -18.60
CA ALA A 315 -1.62 -7.59 -18.87
C ALA A 315 -1.28 -6.72 -20.09
N ALA A 316 -2.06 -6.78 -21.17
CA ALA A 316 -1.80 -6.01 -22.40
C ALA A 316 -1.82 -4.48 -22.19
N PRO A 317 -2.90 -3.85 -21.66
CA PRO A 317 -2.89 -2.42 -21.38
C PRO A 317 -1.88 -2.03 -20.28
N LEU A 318 -1.68 -2.88 -19.27
CA LEU A 318 -0.68 -2.65 -18.23
C LEU A 318 0.75 -2.61 -18.78
N ALA A 319 1.06 -3.48 -19.76
CA ALA A 319 2.37 -3.53 -20.38
C ALA A 319 2.75 -2.20 -21.05
N VAL A 320 1.78 -1.50 -21.67
CA VAL A 320 2.00 -0.18 -22.27
C VAL A 320 2.38 0.87 -21.21
N LEU A 321 1.67 0.89 -20.08
CA LEU A 321 1.94 1.83 -18.98
C LEU A 321 3.31 1.58 -18.33
N VAL A 322 3.64 0.31 -18.06
CA VAL A 322 4.92 -0.08 -17.47
C VAL A 322 6.07 0.17 -18.44
N ALA A 323 5.92 -0.17 -19.72
CA ALA A 323 6.96 0.08 -20.73
C ALA A 323 7.24 1.58 -20.88
N GLY A 324 6.18 2.39 -20.96
CA GLY A 324 6.29 3.85 -21.06
C GLY A 324 6.93 4.51 -19.83
N THR A 325 6.73 3.95 -18.63
CA THR A 325 7.28 4.49 -17.38
C THR A 325 8.72 4.04 -17.13
N THR A 326 9.01 2.76 -17.37
CA THR A 326 10.32 2.16 -17.08
C THR A 326 11.34 2.34 -18.21
N GLY A 327 10.89 2.62 -19.44
CA GLY A 327 11.73 2.60 -20.62
C GLY A 327 12.29 1.20 -20.92
N ARG A 328 11.60 0.14 -20.46
CA ARG A 328 11.99 -1.27 -20.64
C ARG A 328 10.94 -2.03 -21.42
N ARG A 329 11.39 -3.09 -22.08
CA ARG A 329 10.49 -4.03 -22.74
C ARG A 329 9.66 -4.76 -21.69
N VAL A 330 8.37 -4.87 -21.97
CA VAL A 330 7.42 -5.59 -21.13
C VAL A 330 6.77 -6.70 -21.94
N TRP A 331 6.74 -7.91 -21.39
CA TRP A 331 6.15 -9.09 -22.00
C TRP A 331 4.82 -9.40 -21.35
N HIS A 332 3.80 -9.65 -22.16
CA HIS A 332 2.49 -10.10 -21.68
C HIS A 332 2.03 -11.35 -22.44
N PRO A 333 1.20 -12.21 -21.82
CA PRO A 333 0.79 -13.47 -22.43
C PRO A 333 -0.35 -13.25 -23.42
N GLU A 334 -0.41 -14.09 -24.46
CA GLU A 334 -1.53 -14.13 -25.40
C GLU A 334 -2.70 -15.01 -24.89
N ALA A 335 -2.43 -15.89 -23.93
CA ALA A 335 -3.36 -16.84 -23.36
C ALA A 335 -3.36 -16.78 -21.82
N PRO A 336 -4.38 -17.31 -21.11
CA PRO A 336 -4.36 -17.38 -19.65
C PRO A 336 -3.07 -18.06 -19.14
N VAL A 337 -2.47 -17.48 -18.11
CA VAL A 337 -1.18 -17.93 -17.56
C VAL A 337 -1.34 -18.36 -16.11
N THR A 338 -0.64 -19.44 -15.74
CA THR A 338 -0.51 -19.91 -14.35
C THR A 338 0.93 -20.28 -14.04
N VAL A 339 1.28 -20.36 -12.76
CA VAL A 339 2.55 -20.96 -12.33
C VAL A 339 2.33 -22.46 -12.15
N ALA A 340 3.04 -23.28 -12.92
CA ALA A 340 3.00 -24.73 -12.83
C ALA A 340 4.29 -25.25 -12.20
N THR A 341 4.18 -26.10 -11.17
CA THR A 341 5.34 -26.67 -10.47
C THR A 341 5.47 -28.15 -10.79
N HIS A 342 6.65 -28.54 -11.28
CA HIS A 342 7.00 -29.95 -11.52
C HIS A 342 8.00 -30.44 -10.45
N PRO A 343 7.83 -31.65 -9.89
CA PRO A 343 8.67 -32.13 -8.79
C PRO A 343 10.18 -32.13 -9.06
N THR A 344 10.58 -32.47 -10.29
CA THR A 344 12.00 -32.55 -10.67
C THR A 344 12.50 -31.39 -11.52
N ALA A 345 11.58 -30.61 -12.10
CA ALA A 345 11.93 -29.62 -13.10
C ALA A 345 11.65 -28.19 -12.64
N GLY A 346 11.21 -28.01 -11.39
CA GLY A 346 10.92 -26.71 -10.79
C GLY A 346 9.64 -26.05 -11.31
N SER A 347 9.44 -24.81 -10.91
CA SER A 347 8.30 -23.98 -11.31
C SER A 347 8.53 -23.31 -12.65
N ARG A 348 7.50 -23.21 -13.49
CA ARG A 348 7.51 -22.53 -14.80
C ARG A 348 6.21 -21.76 -15.01
N LEU A 349 6.25 -20.75 -15.87
CA LEU A 349 5.04 -20.13 -16.40
C LEU A 349 4.38 -21.09 -17.41
N ALA A 350 3.08 -21.28 -17.27
CA ALA A 350 2.28 -22.15 -18.12
C ALA A 350 1.17 -21.35 -18.80
N LEU A 351 1.20 -21.31 -20.14
CA LEU A 351 0.12 -20.75 -20.95
C LEU A 351 -0.91 -21.84 -21.25
N ASP A 352 -2.16 -21.58 -20.86
CA ASP A 352 -3.30 -22.46 -21.12
C ASP A 352 -3.86 -22.18 -22.50
N VAL A 353 -3.58 -23.09 -23.44
CA VAL A 353 -3.95 -22.96 -24.85
C VAL A 353 -5.12 -23.87 -25.19
N ARG A 354 -5.92 -23.45 -26.17
CA ARG A 354 -7.00 -24.30 -26.71
C ARG A 354 -6.41 -25.45 -27.52
N ASP A 355 -7.18 -26.53 -27.66
CA ASP A 355 -6.74 -27.69 -28.43
C ASP A 355 -6.36 -27.33 -29.87
N GLY A 356 -5.18 -27.80 -30.29
CA GLY A 356 -4.61 -27.53 -31.61
C GLY A 356 -3.92 -26.16 -31.74
N ASP A 357 -4.06 -25.27 -30.77
CA ASP A 357 -3.35 -24.00 -30.76
C ASP A 357 -1.94 -24.19 -30.17
N THR A 358 -0.93 -23.98 -31.02
CA THR A 358 0.48 -24.02 -30.62
C THR A 358 1.19 -22.68 -30.86
N GLY A 359 0.43 -21.67 -31.28
CA GLY A 359 0.94 -20.35 -31.66
C GLY A 359 0.95 -19.35 -30.51
N ALA A 360 0.11 -19.53 -29.49
CA ALA A 360 0.06 -18.63 -28.34
C ALA A 360 1.42 -18.54 -27.63
N GLY A 361 1.88 -17.32 -27.40
CA GLY A 361 3.16 -17.03 -26.77
C GLY A 361 3.11 -15.77 -25.92
N TRP A 362 4.20 -15.03 -25.97
CA TRP A 362 4.40 -13.80 -25.23
C TRP A 362 4.64 -12.67 -26.21
N VAL A 363 3.88 -11.59 -26.05
CA VAL A 363 3.97 -10.41 -26.91
C VAL A 363 4.87 -9.39 -26.22
N PRO A 364 5.90 -8.87 -26.92
CA PRO A 364 6.69 -7.76 -26.42
C PRO A 364 5.94 -6.43 -26.64
N VAL A 365 6.00 -5.57 -25.64
CA VAL A 365 5.71 -4.15 -25.75
C VAL A 365 7.03 -3.44 -25.53
N ASP A 366 7.56 -2.86 -26.60
CA ASP A 366 8.74 -2.02 -26.54
C ASP A 366 8.39 -0.64 -25.96
N PRO A 367 9.32 0.01 -25.24
CA PRO A 367 9.11 1.40 -24.84
C PRO A 367 8.93 2.24 -26.11
N SER A 368 7.88 3.07 -26.16
CA SER A 368 7.70 3.99 -27.27
C SER A 368 8.93 4.89 -27.39
N GLU A 369 9.48 5.05 -28.59
CA GLU A 369 10.44 6.12 -28.87
C GLU A 369 9.72 7.44 -28.53
N ARG A 370 10.17 8.12 -27.47
CA ARG A 370 9.70 9.46 -27.11
C ARG A 370 10.44 10.52 -27.90
#